data_AF-A0A8J2PAN4-F1
#
_entry.id   AF-A0A8J2PAN4-F1
#
_cell.length_a   1.000
_cell.length_b   1.000
_cell.length_c   1.000
_cell.angle_alpha   90.00
_cell.angle_beta   90.00
_cell.angle_gamma   90.00
#
_symmetry.space_group_name_H-M   'P 1'
#
loop_
_entity.id
_entity.type
_entity.pdbx_description
1 polymer ?
#
loop_
_entity_poly.entity_id
_entity_poly.type
_entity_poly.pdbx_seq_one_letter_code
_entity_poly.pdbx_strand_id
1 'polypeptide(L)'
;MSKRQSFPPNGEPGIDFPAYADVPPRLAFTCKDRIPGYYADPETQCQVWHWCVQGGQKYSFLCPNGTVFNQQFRVCDWWYNVECATAPNLYNINEDLYKDKDGKEI
;
A
#
# COMPACT_ATOMS: atom_id res chain seq x y z
N MET A 1 19.87 29.09 -11.30
CA MET A 1 19.11 28.11 -12.10
C MET A 1 18.31 27.24 -11.15
N SER A 2 17.17 27.74 -10.65
CA SER A 2 16.28 26.95 -9.81
C SER A 2 15.49 26.04 -10.75
N LYS A 3 15.83 24.75 -10.78
CA LYS A 3 14.91 23.75 -11.32
C LYS A 3 13.72 23.79 -10.37
N ARG A 4 12.70 24.57 -10.72
CA ARG A 4 11.33 24.25 -10.30
C ARG A 4 11.15 22.83 -10.81
N GLN A 5 11.27 21.84 -9.93
CA GLN A 5 10.61 20.58 -10.18
C GLN A 5 9.16 20.99 -10.44
N SER A 6 8.73 20.83 -11.68
CA SER A 6 7.32 20.83 -12.00
C SER A 6 6.71 19.84 -11.03
N PHE A 7 6.04 20.35 -9.99
CA PHE A 7 4.98 19.62 -9.33
C PHE A 7 4.19 19.00 -10.47
N PRO A 8 4.00 17.67 -10.53
CA PRO A 8 3.21 17.08 -11.60
C PRO A 8 1.92 17.90 -11.68
N PRO A 9 1.50 18.31 -12.89
CA PRO A 9 0.26 19.07 -13.05
C PRO A 9 -0.82 18.26 -12.34
N ASN A 10 -1.59 18.92 -11.47
CA ASN A 10 -2.65 18.34 -10.64
C ASN A 10 -3.15 17.01 -11.21
N GLY A 11 -2.71 15.87 -10.66
CA GLY A 11 -3.02 14.57 -11.24
C GLY A 11 -4.53 14.41 -11.39
N GLU A 12 -4.97 13.79 -12.47
CA GLU A 12 -6.38 13.60 -12.77
C GLU A 12 -6.91 12.30 -12.12
N PRO A 13 -7.93 12.37 -11.24
CA PRO A 13 -8.57 11.19 -10.67
C PRO A 13 -9.04 10.20 -11.73
N GLY A 14 -8.70 8.92 -11.58
CA GLY A 14 -9.07 7.84 -12.50
C GLY A 14 -8.18 7.73 -13.74
N ILE A 15 -7.23 8.64 -13.94
CA ILE A 15 -6.23 8.59 -15.02
C ILE A 15 -4.85 8.38 -14.41
N ASP A 16 -4.41 9.32 -13.57
CA ASP A 16 -3.08 9.28 -12.95
C ASP A 16 -3.08 8.47 -11.64
N PHE A 17 -4.19 8.53 -10.90
CA PHE A 17 -4.34 7.81 -9.63
C PHE A 17 -5.77 7.33 -9.41
N PRO A 18 -5.95 6.22 -8.66
CA PRO A 18 -7.27 5.76 -8.25
C PRO A 18 -7.93 6.74 -7.27
N ALA A 19 -9.24 6.98 -7.45
CA ALA A 19 -10.03 7.85 -6.56
C ALA A 19 -11.31 7.15 -6.12
N TYR A 20 -11.17 5.93 -5.59
CA TYR A 20 -12.25 5.22 -4.92
C TYR A 20 -12.78 6.06 -3.75
N ALA A 21 -14.10 6.09 -3.58
CA ALA A 21 -14.75 6.77 -2.46
C ALA A 21 -14.79 5.90 -1.19
N ASP A 22 -14.86 4.57 -1.38
CA ASP A 22 -14.93 3.56 -0.35
C ASP A 22 -14.14 2.32 -0.79
N VAL A 23 -13.81 1.43 0.15
CA VAL A 23 -13.20 0.13 -0.17
C VAL A 23 -14.17 -0.71 -1.01
N PRO A 24 -13.81 -1.12 -2.24
CA PRO A 24 -14.70 -1.90 -3.09
C PRO A 24 -15.13 -3.21 -2.42
N PRO A 25 -16.41 -3.59 -2.52
CA PRO A 25 -16.86 -4.88 -2.02
C PRO A 25 -16.31 -6.01 -2.91
N ARG A 26 -15.73 -7.04 -2.28
CA ARG A 26 -15.21 -8.27 -2.92
C ARG A 26 -13.88 -8.14 -3.67
N LEU A 27 -12.86 -7.62 -3.00
CA LEU A 27 -11.47 -7.68 -3.48
C LEU A 27 -10.92 -9.12 -3.43
N ALA A 28 -10.16 -9.50 -4.46
CA ALA A 28 -9.57 -10.83 -4.61
C ALA A 28 -8.46 -11.12 -3.58
N PHE A 29 -7.87 -10.07 -3.00
CA PHE A 29 -6.83 -10.21 -1.99
C PHE A 29 -7.30 -11.00 -0.76
N THR A 30 -6.47 -11.93 -0.28
CA THR A 30 -6.74 -12.70 0.95
C THR A 30 -5.51 -12.70 1.87
N CYS A 31 -5.74 -12.83 3.17
CA CYS A 31 -4.66 -13.02 4.16
C CYS A 31 -4.25 -14.49 4.30
N LYS A 32 -4.73 -15.38 3.41
CA LYS A 32 -4.34 -16.78 3.42
C LYS A 32 -2.85 -16.90 3.06
N ASP A 33 -2.14 -17.77 3.78
CA ASP A 33 -0.71 -18.05 3.57
C ASP A 33 0.19 -16.81 3.70
N ARG A 34 -0.26 -15.81 4.47
CA ARG A 34 0.44 -14.57 4.76
C ARG A 34 0.62 -14.42 6.26
N ILE A 35 1.79 -13.91 6.66
CA ILE A 35 2.02 -13.52 8.05
C ILE A 35 1.14 -12.31 8.39
N PRO A 36 0.83 -12.05 9.67
CA PRO A 36 0.18 -10.82 10.01
C PRO A 36 1.05 -9.61 9.59
N GLY A 37 0.43 -8.52 9.16
CA GLY A 37 1.15 -7.40 8.54
C GLY A 37 0.32 -6.60 7.56
N TYR A 38 1.00 -5.74 6.80
CA TYR A 38 0.39 -4.73 5.94
C TYR A 38 0.64 -5.05 4.47
N TYR A 39 -0.40 -5.01 3.65
CA TYR A 39 -0.33 -5.46 2.26
C TYR A 39 -1.04 -4.47 1.34
N ALA A 40 -0.32 -3.89 0.39
CA ALA A 40 -0.89 -3.13 -0.72
C ALA A 40 -1.84 -4.02 -1.55
N ASP A 41 -2.93 -3.47 -2.07
CA ASP A 41 -3.80 -4.17 -3.01
C ASP A 41 -3.62 -3.65 -4.46
N PRO A 42 -2.91 -4.39 -5.34
CA PRO A 42 -2.74 -4.01 -6.73
C PRO A 42 -4.03 -3.93 -7.53
N GLU A 43 -5.09 -4.66 -7.13
CA GLU A 43 -6.40 -4.63 -7.82
C GLU A 43 -7.01 -3.22 -7.78
N THR A 44 -6.73 -2.48 -6.70
CA THR A 44 -7.22 -1.11 -6.50
C THR A 44 -6.17 -0.05 -6.83
N GLN A 45 -5.15 -0.41 -7.63
CA GLN A 45 -3.98 0.44 -7.88
C GLN A 45 -3.34 0.94 -6.58
N CYS A 46 -3.31 0.07 -5.56
CA CYS A 46 -2.77 0.34 -4.23
C CYS A 46 -3.47 1.47 -3.44
N GLN A 47 -4.63 1.99 -3.88
CA GLN A 47 -5.38 2.91 -3.02
C GLN A 47 -5.91 2.19 -1.78
N VAL A 48 -6.32 0.93 -1.93
CA VAL A 48 -6.66 0.06 -0.81
C VAL A 48 -5.42 -0.70 -0.36
N TRP A 49 -5.33 -0.88 0.95
CA TRP A 49 -4.39 -1.79 1.57
C TRP A 49 -5.09 -2.61 2.66
N HIS A 50 -4.46 -3.71 3.02
CA HIS A 50 -5.01 -4.70 3.93
C HIS A 50 -4.11 -4.90 5.13
N TRP A 51 -4.72 -4.93 6.31
CA TRP A 51 -4.11 -5.42 7.52
C TRP A 51 -4.53 -6.87 7.74
N CYS A 52 -3.57 -7.78 7.63
CA CYS A 52 -3.75 -9.16 8.02
C CYS A 52 -3.40 -9.33 9.50
N VAL A 53 -4.28 -9.97 10.25
CA VAL A 53 -4.04 -10.33 11.65
C VAL A 53 -3.93 -11.85 11.83
N GLN A 54 -3.50 -12.29 13.00
CA GLN A 54 -3.39 -13.71 13.33
C GLN A 54 -4.74 -14.42 13.12
N GLY A 55 -4.69 -15.64 12.58
CA GLY A 55 -5.90 -16.39 12.20
C GLY A 55 -6.46 -16.05 10.83
N GLY A 56 -5.76 -15.23 10.02
CA GLY A 56 -6.11 -14.96 8.62
C GLY A 56 -7.25 -13.96 8.44
N GLN A 57 -7.65 -13.25 9.50
CA GLN A 57 -8.61 -12.17 9.40
C GLN A 57 -8.00 -10.96 8.67
N LYS A 58 -8.83 -10.29 7.87
CA LYS A 58 -8.44 -9.18 6.99
C LYS A 58 -9.24 -7.93 7.34
N TYR A 59 -8.55 -6.83 7.58
CA TYR A 59 -9.14 -5.48 7.60
C TYR A 59 -8.64 -4.71 6.39
N SER A 60 -9.50 -3.90 5.76
CA SER A 60 -9.17 -3.17 4.54
C SER A 60 -9.38 -1.68 4.77
N PHE A 61 -8.44 -0.88 4.29
CA PHE A 61 -8.40 0.55 4.50
C PHE A 61 -8.12 1.25 3.18
N LEU A 62 -8.65 2.46 3.05
CA LEU A 62 -8.52 3.26 1.86
C LEU A 62 -7.60 4.45 2.14
N CYS A 63 -6.61 4.66 1.28
CA CYS A 63 -5.79 5.86 1.28
C CYS A 63 -6.58 7.06 0.73
N PRO A 64 -6.33 8.28 1.24
CA PRO A 64 -6.94 9.50 0.71
C PRO A 64 -6.69 9.69 -0.80
N ASN A 65 -7.59 10.41 -1.47
CA ASN A 65 -7.46 10.73 -2.91
C ASN A 65 -6.13 11.43 -3.21
N GLY A 66 -5.44 10.96 -4.23
CA GLY A 66 -4.10 11.42 -4.61
C GLY A 66 -2.96 10.68 -3.90
N THR A 67 -3.26 9.70 -3.04
CA THR A 67 -2.25 8.87 -2.39
C THR A 67 -2.56 7.38 -2.58
N VAL A 68 -1.50 6.57 -2.56
CA VAL A 68 -1.57 5.11 -2.63
C VAL A 68 -0.64 4.50 -1.59
N PHE A 69 -0.90 3.26 -1.20
CA PHE A 69 -0.14 2.58 -0.17
C PHE A 69 1.26 2.20 -0.67
N ASN A 70 2.27 2.80 -0.07
CA ASN A 70 3.66 2.47 -0.27
C ASN A 70 4.02 1.26 0.60
N GLN A 71 4.10 0.08 -0.02
CA GLN A 71 4.42 -1.18 0.68
C GLN A 71 5.76 -1.14 1.42
N GLN A 72 6.75 -0.41 0.89
CA GLN A 72 8.09 -0.35 1.48
C GLN A 72 8.09 0.34 2.84
N PHE A 73 7.34 1.43 2.96
CA PHE A 73 7.28 2.24 4.17
C PHE A 73 6.01 2.02 4.99
N ARG A 74 5.05 1.25 4.46
CA ARG A 74 3.75 0.93 5.06
C ARG A 74 2.91 2.17 5.39
N VAL A 75 2.95 3.16 4.50
CA VAL A 75 2.22 4.44 4.63
C VAL A 75 1.54 4.78 3.31
N CYS A 76 0.48 5.58 3.35
CA CYS A 76 -0.05 6.21 2.15
C CYS A 76 0.91 7.33 1.72
N ASP A 77 1.45 7.24 0.50
CA ASP A 77 2.35 8.21 -0.10
C ASP A 77 1.74 8.71 -1.42
N TRP A 78 2.26 9.79 -1.96
CA TRP A 78 1.80 10.33 -3.23
C TRP A 78 1.92 9.29 -4.35
N TRP A 79 0.90 9.20 -5.21
CA TRP A 79 0.81 8.18 -6.27
C TRP A 79 2.06 8.13 -7.16
N TYR A 80 2.69 9.27 -7.43
CA TYR A 80 3.90 9.37 -8.27
C TYR A 80 5.19 8.89 -7.58
N ASN A 81 5.16 8.65 -6.26
CA ASN A 81 6.28 8.10 -5.50
C ASN A 81 6.24 6.56 -5.40
N VAL A 82 5.14 5.94 -5.83
CA VAL A 82 4.86 4.52 -5.56
C VAL A 82 4.65 3.75 -6.86
N GLU A 83 5.50 2.76 -7.11
CA GLU A 83 5.33 1.81 -8.19
C GLU A 83 4.46 0.63 -7.73
N CYS A 84 3.14 0.81 -7.78
CA CYS A 84 2.17 -0.14 -7.24
C CYS A 84 2.31 -1.57 -7.81
N ALA A 85 2.67 -1.72 -9.08
CA ALA A 85 2.82 -3.02 -9.72
C ALA A 85 3.92 -3.89 -9.05
N THR A 86 4.89 -3.25 -8.40
CA THR A 86 5.98 -3.94 -7.70
C THR A 86 5.68 -4.20 -6.22
N ALA A 87 4.57 -3.68 -5.68
CA ALA A 87 4.24 -3.82 -4.27
C ALA A 87 4.21 -5.27 -3.76
N PRO A 88 3.70 -6.28 -4.50
CA PRO A 88 3.76 -7.68 -4.05
C PRO A 88 5.17 -8.21 -3.80
N ASN A 89 6.18 -7.70 -4.50
CA ASN A 89 7.58 -8.10 -4.31
C ASN A 89 8.16 -7.61 -2.97
N LEU A 90 7.48 -6.67 -2.32
CA LEU A 90 7.90 -6.03 -1.08
C LEU A 90 7.09 -6.54 0.13
N TYR A 91 6.23 -7.54 -0.03
CA TYR A 91 5.42 -8.09 1.07
C TYR A 91 6.26 -8.76 2.17
N ASN A 92 7.45 -9.26 1.83
CA ASN A 92 8.41 -9.83 2.77
C ASN A 92 8.90 -8.80 3.81
N ILE A 93 8.81 -7.50 3.52
CA ILE A 93 9.14 -6.44 4.49
C ILE A 93 8.31 -6.61 5.76
N ASN A 94 7.12 -7.20 5.72
CA ASN A 94 6.32 -7.47 6.92
C ASN A 94 7.03 -8.34 7.97
N GLU A 95 8.05 -9.12 7.61
CA GLU A 95 8.85 -9.89 8.57
C GLU A 95 9.54 -8.99 9.60
N ASP A 96 9.91 -7.76 9.21
CA ASP A 96 10.57 -6.82 10.11
C ASP A 96 9.64 -6.28 11.20
N LEU A 97 8.32 -6.50 11.11
CA LEU A 97 7.39 -6.23 12.22
C LEU A 97 7.64 -7.16 13.42
N TYR A 98 8.31 -8.29 13.17
CA TYR A 98 8.58 -9.34 14.15
C TYR A 98 10.05 -9.43 14.51
N LYS A 99 10.82 -8.37 14.25
CA LYS A 99 12.23 -8.29 14.62
C LYS A 99 12.44 -7.13 15.59
N ASP A 100 13.34 -7.32 16.55
CA ASP A 100 13.81 -6.25 17.42
C ASP A 100 14.83 -5.35 16.69
N LYS A 101 15.32 -4.34 17.40
CA LYS A 101 16.34 -3.40 16.89
C LYS A 101 17.67 -4.08 16.51
N ASP A 102 17.94 -5.27 17.05
CA ASP A 102 19.14 -6.07 16.82
C ASP A 102 18.89 -7.12 15.71
N GLY A 103 17.70 -7.12 15.09
CA GLY A 103 17.31 -8.01 14.00
C GLY A 103 16.87 -9.40 14.46
N LYS A 104 16.70 -9.62 15.76
CA LYS A 104 16.27 -10.90 16.33
C LYS A 104 14.75 -10.97 16.38
N GLU A 105 14.19 -12.16 16.09
CA GLU A 105 12.76 -12.41 16.19
C GLU A 105 12.22 -12.15 17.61
N ILE A 106 11.07 -11.48 17.72
CA ILE A 106 10.36 -11.16 18.98
C ILE A 106 9.25 -12.13 19.34
#